data_AF-A0A838SP44-F1
#
_entry.id   AF-A0A838SP44-F1
#
_cell.length_a   1.000
_cell.length_b   1.000
_cell.length_c   1.000
_cell.angle_alpha   90.00
_cell.angle_beta   90.00
_cell.angle_gamma   90.00
#
_symmetry.space_group_name_H-M   'P 1'
#
loop_
_entity.id
_entity.type
_entity.pdbx_description
1 polymer ?
#
loop_
_entity_poly.entity_id
_entity_poly.type
_entity_poly.pdbx_seq_one_letter_code
_entity_poly.pdbx_strand_id
1 'polypeptide(L)' 'MTPEELADLAHLRRARDLMDREYAQPLDVPAMARAALMSPAHFSRKFRAAY' A
#
# COMPACT_ATOMS: atom_id res chain seq x y z
N MET A 1 7.91 11.84 -12.28
CA MET A 1 6.96 10.75 -11.99
C MET A 1 6.42 10.21 -13.30
N THR A 2 6.67 8.95 -13.62
CA THR A 2 6.11 8.29 -14.81
C THR A 2 4.60 8.02 -14.60
N PRO A 3 3.82 7.81 -15.68
CA PRO A 3 2.42 7.38 -15.55
C PRO A 3 2.25 6.11 -14.71
N GLU A 4 3.22 5.19 -14.77
CA GLU A 4 3.24 3.97 -13.98
C GLU A 4 3.46 4.26 -12.49
N GLU A 5 4.36 5.17 -12.15
CA GLU A 5 4.57 5.61 -10.76
C GLU A 5 3.34 6.29 -10.16
N LEU A 6 2.59 7.05 -10.98
CA LEU A 6 1.30 7.65 -10.59
C LEU A 6 0.23 6.58 -10.31
N ALA A 7 0.14 5.55 -11.15
CA ALA A 7 -0.79 4.44 -10.96
C ALA A 7 -0.43 3.63 -9.69
N ASP A 8 0.85 3.34 -9.49
CA ASP A 8 1.35 2.69 -8.27
C ASP A 8 1.00 3.51 -7.02
N LEU A 9 1.14 4.84 -7.07
CA LEU A 9 0.79 5.70 -5.94
C LEU A 9 -0.69 5.59 -5.55
N ALA A 10 -1.59 5.51 -6.54
CA ALA A 10 -3.02 5.33 -6.28
C ALA A 10 -3.31 3.98 -5.60
N HIS A 11 -2.60 2.93 -5.98
CA HIS A 11 -2.68 1.63 -5.32
C HIS A 11 -2.15 1.66 -3.88
N LEU A 12 -0.99 2.28 -3.66
CA LEU A 12 -0.40 2.41 -2.32
C LEU A 12 -1.26 3.26 -1.38
N ARG A 13 -1.98 4.26 -1.90
CA ARG A 13 -2.93 5.06 -1.10
C ARG A 13 -4.06 4.23 -0.53
N ARG A 14 -4.58 3.22 -1.25
CA ARG A 14 -5.61 2.32 -0.71
C ARG A 14 -5.14 1.55 0.52
N ALA A 15 -3.87 1.16 0.55
CA ALA A 15 -3.28 0.53 1.73
C ALA A 15 -3.17 1.53 2.89
N ARG A 16 -2.78 2.77 2.62
CA ARG A 16 -2.73 3.84 3.62
C ARG A 16 -4.13 4.16 4.17
N ASP A 17 -5.14 4.25 3.31
CA ASP A 17 -6.53 4.45 3.71
C ASP A 17 -7.03 3.32 4.62
N LEU A 18 -6.62 2.07 4.34
CA LEU A 18 -6.92 0.92 5.21
C LEU A 18 -6.24 1.06 6.59
N MET A 19 -4.96 1.44 6.62
CA MET A 19 -4.22 1.67 7.86
C MET A 19 -4.87 2.78 8.70
N ASP A 20 -5.26 3.88 8.06
CA ASP A 20 -5.86 5.03 8.72
C ASP A 20 -7.27 4.67 9.25
N ARG A 21 -8.05 3.89 8.51
CA ARG A 21 -9.39 3.45 8.93
C ARG A 21 -9.33 2.49 10.12
N GLU A 22 -8.37 1.58 10.13
CA GLU A 22 -8.24 0.52 11.14
C GLU A 22 -7.08 0.82 12.11
N TYR A 23 -6.75 2.11 12.36
CA TYR A 23 -5.53 2.53 13.07
C TYR A 23 -5.37 1.94 14.49
N ALA A 24 -6.47 1.52 15.12
CA ALA A 24 -6.47 0.91 16.45
C ALA A 24 -6.17 -0.61 16.41
N GLN A 25 -6.17 -1.22 15.23
CA GLN A 25 -5.88 -2.64 15.02
C GLN A 25 -4.39 -2.87 14.72
N PRO A 26 -3.85 -4.06 15.03
CA PRO A 26 -2.52 -4.44 14.60
C PRO A 26 -2.38 -4.41 13.07
N LEU A 27 -1.21 -4.02 12.58
CA LEU A 27 -0.93 -3.96 11.15
C LEU A 27 -0.81 -5.36 10.52
N ASP A 28 -1.62 -5.62 9.49
CA ASP A 28 -1.58 -6.83 8.65
C ASP A 28 -1.03 -6.48 7.26
N VAL A 29 0.25 -6.79 7.04
CA VAL A 29 0.96 -6.53 5.76
C VAL A 29 0.32 -7.28 4.59
N PRO A 30 0.00 -8.57 4.67
CA PRO A 30 -0.81 -9.24 3.66
C PRO A 30 -2.13 -8.53 3.33
N ALA A 31 -2.87 -8.02 4.32
CA ALA A 31 -4.12 -7.30 4.08
C ALA A 31 -3.90 -5.97 3.34
N MET A 32 -2.90 -5.19 3.76
CA MET A 32 -2.52 -3.95 3.09
C MET A 32 -2.09 -4.19 1.63
N ALA A 33 -1.29 -5.24 1.39
CA ALA A 33 -0.85 -5.61 0.05
C ALA A 33 -2.04 -6.00 -0.85
N ARG A 34 -3.01 -6.75 -0.30
CA ARG A 34 -4.26 -7.06 -1.01
C ARG A 34 -5.06 -5.81 -1.37
N ALA A 35 -5.18 -4.84 -0.45
CA ALA A 35 -5.86 -3.58 -0.71
C ALA A 35 -5.18 -2.76 -1.82
N ALA A 36 -3.84 -2.84 -1.91
CA ALA A 36 -3.05 -2.24 -2.97
C ALA A 36 -3.01 -3.07 -4.28
N LEU A 37 -3.70 -4.22 -4.36
CA LEU A 37 -3.64 -5.14 -5.51
C LEU A 37 -2.22 -5.61 -5.85
N MET A 38 -1.39 -5.83 -4.82
CA MET A 38 0.01 -6.24 -4.95
C MET A 38 0.30 -7.50 -4.13
N SER A 39 1.37 -8.22 -4.50
CA SER A 39 1.93 -9.24 -3.62
C SER A 39 2.60 -8.57 -2.40
N PRO A 40 2.68 -9.23 -1.22
CA PRO A 40 3.29 -8.63 -0.03
C PRO A 40 4.72 -8.14 -0.25
N ALA A 41 5.53 -8.91 -0.96
CA ALA A 41 6.92 -8.52 -1.25
C ALA A 41 7.00 -7.29 -2.17
N HIS A 42 6.12 -7.17 -3.17
CA HIS A 42 6.09 -6.00 -4.04
C HIS A 42 5.60 -4.76 -3.30
N PHE A 43 4.51 -4.92 -2.54
CA PHE A 43 3.95 -3.89 -1.71
C PHE A 43 4.99 -3.31 -0.75
N SER A 44 5.67 -4.15 0.05
CA SER A 44 6.64 -3.65 1.04
C SER A 44 7.77 -2.83 0.42
N ARG A 45 8.27 -3.22 -0.77
CA ARG A 45 9.31 -2.45 -1.48
C ARG A 45 8.78 -1.10 -1.95
N LYS A 46 7.61 -1.08 -2.59
CA LYS A 46 7.01 0.13 -3.16
C LYS A 46 6.52 1.09 -2.09
N PHE A 47 5.89 0.58 -1.05
CA PHE A 47 5.40 1.37 0.07
C PHE A 47 6.55 2.08 0.79
N ARG A 48 7.63 1.36 1.12
CA ARG A 48 8.85 1.94 1.73
C ARG A 48 9.55 2.97 0.85
N ALA A 49 9.44 2.85 -0.48
CA ALA A 49 10.04 3.81 -1.40
C ALA A 49 9.22 5.11 -1.49
N ALA A 50 7.91 5.04 -1.23
CA ALA A 50 6.98 6.16 -1.37
C ALA A 50 6.66 6.88 -0.04
N TYR A 51 6.81 6.18 1.09
CA TYR A 51 6.52 6.66 2.45
C TYR A 51 7.67 6.31 3.40
#